data_AF-A0A1S6HLN6-F1
#
_entry.id   AF-A0A1S6HLN6-F1
#
_cell.length_a   1.000
_cell.length_b   1.000
_cell.length_c   1.000
_cell.angle_alpha   90.00
_cell.angle_beta   90.00
_cell.angle_gamma   90.00
#
_symmetry.space_group_name_H-M   'P 1'
#
loop_
_entity.id
_entity.type
_entity.pdbx_description
1 polymer ?
#
loop_
_entity_poly.entity_id
_entity_poly.type
_entity_poly.pdbx_seq_one_letter_code
_entity_poly.pdbx_strand_id
1 'polypeptide(L)'
;MLSTQIKESDLTILNRPSGRYASYKLVDDHLYVSGQTVRINSEVAIYDRLGKELNVECGQLAAKLCAINIINQVYEACNGDLTRIKSVSN
;
A
#
# COMPACT_ATOMS: atom_id res chain seq x y z
N MET A 1 -9.53 -19.01 8.05
CA MET A 1 -8.54 -18.86 9.14
C MET A 1 -7.14 -18.66 8.54
N LEU A 2 -6.88 -17.55 7.84
CA LEU A 2 -5.50 -17.07 7.66
C LEU A 2 -5.33 -15.92 8.64
N SER A 3 -4.80 -16.28 9.80
CA SER A 3 -4.54 -15.44 10.95
C SER A 3 -3.57 -14.31 10.60
N THR A 4 -4.12 -13.10 10.45
CA THR A 4 -3.78 -11.85 11.17
C THR A 4 -2.42 -11.78 11.88
N GLN A 5 -1.32 -12.02 11.19
CA GLN A 5 0.02 -11.62 11.65
C GLN A 5 0.82 -11.09 10.47
N ILE A 6 0.61 -9.82 10.15
CA ILE A 6 1.50 -9.06 9.29
C ILE A 6 2.73 -8.74 10.14
N LYS A 7 3.90 -9.28 9.77
CA LYS A 7 5.15 -8.99 10.46
C LYS A 7 5.74 -7.68 9.94
N GLU A 8 6.53 -7.00 10.77
CA GLU A 8 7.23 -5.76 10.39
C GLU A 8 8.19 -5.98 9.18
N SER A 9 8.68 -7.22 9.00
CA SER A 9 9.45 -7.65 7.84
C SER A 9 8.68 -7.66 6.51
N ASP A 10 7.35 -7.72 6.56
CA ASP A 10 6.50 -7.74 5.37
C ASP A 10 6.32 -6.32 4.80
N LEU A 11 6.75 -5.30 5.55
CA LEU A 11 6.73 -3.88 5.17
C LEU A 11 7.79 -3.54 4.12
N THR A 12 8.71 -4.42 3.75
CA THR A 12 9.83 -4.07 2.84
C THR A 12 9.58 -4.46 1.37
N ILE A 13 8.40 -5.02 1.06
CA ILE A 13 8.16 -5.65 -0.24
C ILE A 13 7.32 -4.72 -1.11
N LEU A 14 7.96 -4.16 -2.14
CA LEU A 14 7.31 -3.26 -3.08
C LEU A 14 6.39 -4.03 -4.02
N ASN A 15 5.11 -3.67 -3.99
CA ASN A 15 4.16 -4.18 -4.97
C ASN A 15 4.45 -3.57 -6.34
N ARG A 16 4.50 -4.43 -7.37
CA ARG A 16 4.66 -3.99 -8.75
C ARG A 16 3.29 -3.65 -9.37
N PRO A 17 3.22 -2.67 -10.28
CA PRO A 17 2.00 -2.36 -11.03
C PRO A 17 1.51 -3.60 -11.78
N SER A 18 0.20 -3.83 -11.77
CA SER A 18 -0.40 -4.98 -12.49
C SER A 18 -0.62 -4.70 -13.98
N GLY A 19 -0.30 -3.50 -14.46
CA GLY A 19 -0.45 -3.08 -15.85
C GLY A 19 0.72 -2.24 -16.33
N ARG A 20 0.59 -1.66 -17.53
CA ARG A 20 1.60 -0.80 -18.15
C ARG A 20 1.47 0.65 -17.66
N TYR A 21 1.67 0.86 -16.36
CA TYR A 21 1.73 2.18 -15.73
C TYR A 21 2.75 2.14 -14.59
N ALA A 22 3.29 3.31 -14.21
CA ALA A 22 4.31 3.42 -13.17
C ALA A 22 3.71 3.29 -11.75
N SER A 23 4.48 2.81 -10.78
CA SER A 23 4.05 2.73 -9.37
C SER A 23 3.81 4.11 -8.76
N TYR A 24 4.57 5.10 -9.21
CA TYR A 24 4.43 6.50 -8.88
C TYR A 24 5.04 7.36 -9.98
N LYS A 25 4.78 8.65 -9.93
CA LYS A 25 5.37 9.66 -10.82
C LYS A 25 5.73 10.90 -10.01
N LEU A 26 6.94 11.40 -10.22
CA LEU A 26 7.36 12.71 -9.74
C LEU A 26 7.11 13.75 -10.84
N VAL A 27 6.43 14.83 -10.50
CA VAL A 27 6.21 15.99 -11.37
C VAL A 27 6.52 17.22 -10.53
N ASP A 28 7.59 17.93 -10.89
CA ASP A 28 8.16 19.01 -10.07
C ASP A 28 8.38 18.54 -8.63
N ASP A 29 7.80 19.22 -7.64
CA ASP A 29 7.90 18.90 -6.21
C ASP A 29 6.75 17.98 -5.71
N HIS A 30 5.96 17.40 -6.62
CA HIS A 30 4.81 16.56 -6.28
C HIS A 30 5.04 15.08 -6.62
N LEU A 31 4.79 14.23 -5.63
CA LEU A 31 4.79 12.77 -5.78
C LEU A 31 3.35 12.25 -5.91
N TYR A 32 3.06 11.59 -7.03
CA TYR A 32 1.78 10.90 -7.27
C TYR A 32 1.99 9.40 -7.17
N VAL A 33 1.30 8.73 -6.24
CA VAL A 33 1.38 7.29 -6.06
C VAL A 33 0.16 6.62 -6.71
N SER A 34 0.40 5.61 -7.54
CA SER A 34 -0.67 4.81 -8.14
C SER A 34 -1.44 4.04 -7.07
N GLY A 35 -2.70 3.68 -7.36
CA GLY A 35 -3.54 2.94 -6.42
C GLY A 35 -2.87 1.64 -5.93
N GLN A 36 -2.81 1.47 -4.61
CA GLN A 36 -2.24 0.30 -3.97
C GLN A 36 -3.35 -0.63 -3.47
N THR A 37 -3.24 -1.91 -3.84
CA THR A 37 -4.18 -2.95 -3.42
C THR A 37 -3.67 -3.69 -2.18
N VAL A 38 -4.55 -4.46 -1.54
CA VAL A 38 -4.25 -5.30 -0.37
C VAL A 38 -3.41 -6.53 -0.77
N ARG A 39 -2.13 -6.28 -1.05
CA ARG A 39 -1.16 -7.30 -1.46
C ARG A 39 -0.04 -7.47 -0.46
N ILE A 40 0.40 -8.73 -0.33
CA ILE A 40 1.60 -9.16 0.39
C ILE A 40 2.35 -10.08 -0.59
N ASN A 41 3.66 -9.88 -0.78
CA ASN A 41 4.45 -10.69 -1.71
C ASN A 41 3.90 -10.73 -3.15
N SER A 42 3.31 -9.63 -3.63
CA SER A 42 2.60 -9.54 -4.92
C SER A 42 1.29 -10.35 -5.04
N GLU A 43 0.90 -11.08 -3.99
CA GLU A 43 -0.35 -11.84 -3.91
C GLU A 43 -1.43 -11.05 -3.17
N VAL A 44 -2.70 -11.24 -3.55
CA VAL A 44 -3.83 -10.57 -2.90
C VAL A 44 -4.10 -11.25 -1.55
N ALA A 45 -3.96 -10.51 -0.46
CA ALA A 45 -4.05 -11.05 0.90
C ALA A 45 -5.48 -11.12 1.44
N ILE A 46 -6.33 -10.15 1.07
CA ILE A 46 -7.74 -10.07 1.48
C ILE A 46 -8.56 -9.70 0.25
N TYR A 47 -9.64 -10.41 0.00
CA TYR A 47 -10.56 -10.15 -1.11
C TYR A 47 -12.01 -10.44 -0.67
N ASP A 48 -12.98 -10.07 -1.51
CA ASP A 48 -14.45 -10.08 -1.28
C ASP A 48 -15.08 -8.75 -0.80
N ARG A 49 -16.42 -8.72 -0.74
CA ARG A 49 -17.21 -7.48 -0.52
C ARG A 49 -17.45 -7.24 0.96
N LEU A 50 -17.09 -6.03 1.42
CA LEU A 50 -17.43 -5.53 2.76
C LEU A 50 -18.94 -5.47 2.99
N GLY A 51 -19.38 -5.96 4.16
CA GLY A 51 -20.79 -6.02 4.55
C GLY A 51 -21.57 -7.19 3.95
N LYS A 52 -20.95 -8.02 3.11
CA LYS A 52 -21.52 -9.28 2.63
C LYS A 52 -20.65 -10.46 3.04
N GLU A 53 -19.43 -10.54 2.52
CA GLU A 53 -18.47 -11.59 2.89
C GLU A 53 -17.48 -11.13 3.97
N LEU A 54 -17.12 -9.84 3.97
CA LEU A 54 -16.17 -9.27 4.95
C LEU A 54 -16.89 -8.45 6.03
N ASN A 55 -16.41 -8.54 7.27
CA ASN A 55 -16.82 -7.66 8.35
C ASN A 55 -15.94 -6.38 8.40
N VAL A 56 -16.30 -5.42 9.26
CA VAL A 56 -15.59 -4.14 9.40
C VAL A 56 -14.12 -4.33 9.81
N GLU A 57 -13.83 -5.29 10.68
CA GLU A 57 -12.47 -5.57 11.17
C GLU A 57 -11.57 -6.04 10.02
N CYS A 58 -12.06 -6.95 9.17
CA CYS A 58 -11.38 -7.38 7.95
C CYS A 58 -11.16 -6.20 6.99
N GLY A 59 -12.17 -5.32 6.84
CA GLY A 59 -12.05 -4.11 6.03
C GLY A 59 -10.97 -3.15 6.53
N GLN A 60 -10.89 -2.95 7.86
CA GLN A 60 -9.84 -2.12 8.49
C GLN A 60 -8.45 -2.72 8.29
N LEU A 61 -8.30 -4.03 8.41
CA LEU A 61 -7.04 -4.72 8.13
C LEU A 61 -6.62 -4.58 6.67
N ALA A 62 -7.57 -4.72 5.73
CA ALA A 62 -7.31 -4.50 4.30
C ALA A 62 -6.89 -3.06 4.01
N ALA A 63 -7.58 -2.07 4.58
CA ALA A 63 -7.22 -0.65 4.45
C ALA A 63 -5.84 -0.36 5.02
N LYS A 64 -5.49 -0.94 6.18
CA LYS A 64 -4.15 -0.82 6.79
C LYS A 64 -3.06 -1.37 5.86
N LEU A 65 -3.30 -2.53 5.25
CA LEU A 65 -2.37 -3.11 4.27
C LEU A 65 -2.20 -2.21 3.03
N CYS A 66 -3.29 -1.65 2.49
CA CYS A 66 -3.20 -0.69 1.39
C CYS A 66 -2.37 0.55 1.79
N ALA A 67 -2.60 1.11 2.99
CA ALA A 67 -1.85 2.27 3.48
C ALA A 67 -0.35 1.98 3.63
N ILE A 68 0.01 0.81 4.17
CA ILE A 68 1.40 0.34 4.24
C ILE A 68 2.02 0.29 2.85
N ASN A 69 1.31 -0.29 1.87
CA ASN A 69 1.80 -0.39 0.50
C ASN A 69 2.02 0.99 -0.14
N ILE A 70 1.20 1.99 0.19
CA ILE A 70 1.42 3.38 -0.24
C ILE A 70 2.70 3.92 0.38
N ILE A 71 2.87 3.78 1.69
CA ILE A 71 4.05 4.27 2.42
C ILE A 71 5.33 3.65 1.84
N ASN A 72 5.32 2.38 1.45
CA ASN A 72 6.48 1.74 0.82
C ASN A 72 6.86 2.35 -0.52
N GLN A 73 5.88 2.66 -1.38
CA GLN A 73 6.15 3.36 -2.64
C GLN A 73 6.70 4.76 -2.39
N VAL A 74 6.18 5.47 -1.38
CA VAL A 74 6.68 6.79 -1.00
C VAL A 74 8.11 6.69 -0.44
N TYR A 75 8.38 5.69 0.39
CA TYR A 75 9.71 5.43 0.94
C TYR A 75 10.73 5.22 -0.16
N GLU A 76 10.41 4.39 -1.16
CA GLU A 76 11.30 4.15 -2.30
C GLU A 76 11.45 5.38 -3.20
N ALA A 77 10.37 6.09 -3.53
CA ALA A 77 10.43 7.35 -4.27
C ALA A 77 11.27 8.44 -3.55
N CYS A 78 11.34 8.36 -2.23
CA CYS A 78 12.16 9.24 -1.39
C CYS A 78 13.58 8.70 -1.13
N ASN A 79 14.05 7.67 -1.84
CA ASN A 79 15.36 7.04 -1.63
C ASN A 79 15.59 6.58 -0.18
N GLY A 80 14.52 6.10 0.46
CA GLY A 80 14.56 5.60 1.83
C GLY A 80 14.50 6.66 2.93
N ASP A 81 14.15 7.90 2.60
CA ASP A 81 14.06 9.01 3.56
C ASP A 81 12.71 9.73 3.50
N LEU A 82 11.78 9.33 4.37
CA LEU A 82 10.44 9.96 4.46
C LEU A 82 10.48 11.41 4.97
N THR A 83 11.60 11.89 5.53
CA THR A 83 11.70 13.29 6.00
C THR A 83 11.68 14.29 4.84
N ARG A 84 11.83 13.81 3.60
CA ARG A 84 11.70 14.60 2.37
C ARG A 84 10.25 15.03 2.07
N ILE A 85 9.25 14.39 2.68
CA ILE A 85 7.84 14.74 2.49
C ILE A 85 7.48 15.94 3.37
N LYS A 86 7.14 17.07 2.74
CA LYS A 86 6.78 18.32 3.42
C LYS A 86 5.32 18.38 3.85
N SER A 87 4.42 17.77 3.07
CA SER A 87 2.99 17.77 3.32
C SER A 87 2.30 16.64 2.56
N VAL A 88 1.10 16.29 3.02
CA VAL A 88 0.15 15.43 2.30
C VAL A 88 -1.14 16.22 2.09
N SER A 89 -1.77 16.05 0.94
CA SER A 89 -3.06 16.66 0.64
C SER A 89 -4.17 16.09 1.55
N ASN A 90 -5.06 16.96 2.02
CA ASN A 90 -6.18 16.64 2.90
C ASN A 90 -7.50 16.59 2.13
#